data_AF-A0A967HHQ6-F1
#
_entry.id   AF-A0A967HHQ6-F1
#
_cell.length_a   1.000
_cell.length_b   1.000
_cell.length_c   1.000
_cell.angle_alpha   90.00
_cell.angle_beta   90.00
_cell.angle_gamma   90.00
#
_symmetry.space_group_name_H-M   'P 1'
#
loop_
_entity.id
_entity.type
_entity.pdbx_description
1 polymer ?
#
loop_
_entity_poly.entity_id
_entity_poly.type
_entity_poly.pdbx_seq_one_letter_code
_entity_poly.pdbx_strand_id
1 'polypeptide(L)' 'VQDYEQAVILAAQTALRDAIGKHDLAELIQSRKELGRGLQEALDRKMHDWGIQVQSVEIRDVIIPKALE' A
#
# COMPACT_ATOMS: atom_id res chain seq x y z
N VAL A 1 3.10 10.77 23.83
CA VAL A 1 2.04 10.51 22.85
C VAL A 1 2.69 9.65 21.78
N GLN A 2 2.34 8.36 21.69
CA GLN A 2 3.04 7.39 20.83
C GLN A 2 2.84 7.74 19.36
N ASP A 3 3.88 7.60 18.53
CA ASP A 3 3.94 7.92 17.10
C ASP A 3 3.04 7.00 16.24
N TYR A 4 1.71 7.05 16.44
CA TYR A 4 0.75 6.29 15.64
C TYR A 4 0.84 6.65 14.16
N GLU A 5 1.06 7.93 13.83
CA GLU A 5 1.23 8.39 12.45
C GLU A 5 2.43 7.71 11.78
N GLN A 6 3.58 7.68 12.46
CA GLN A 6 4.81 7.11 11.92
C GLN A 6 4.67 5.61 11.70
N ALA A 7 4.00 4.90 12.60
CA ALA A 7 3.78 3.49 12.44
C ALA A 7 2.67 3.13 11.44
N VAL A 8 1.66 3.99 11.24
CA VAL A 8 0.72 3.89 10.11
C VAL A 8 1.49 4.00 8.80
N ILE A 9 2.40 4.98 8.67
CA ILE A 9 3.24 5.16 7.48
C ILE A 9 4.10 3.92 7.22
N LEU A 10 4.78 3.39 8.24
CA LEU A 10 5.61 2.19 8.11
C LEU A 10 4.79 0.95 7.71
N ALA A 11 3.60 0.80 8.28
CA ALA A 11 2.69 -0.28 7.92
C ALA A 11 2.21 -0.16 6.47
N ALA A 12 1.86 1.04 6.02
CA ALA A 12 1.46 1.31 4.64
C ALA A 12 2.60 1.01 3.66
N GLN A 13 3.83 1.43 3.98
CA GLN A 13 5.01 1.13 3.16
C GLN A 13 5.29 -0.37 3.09
N THR A 14 5.18 -1.09 4.21
CA THR A 14 5.38 -2.54 4.25
C THR A 14 4.34 -3.26 3.40
N ALA A 15 3.07 -2.88 3.53
CA ALA A 15 1.99 -3.44 2.72
C ALA A 15 2.19 -3.15 1.22
N LEU A 16 2.59 -1.93 0.87
CA LEU A 16 2.87 -1.53 -0.51
C LEU A 16 4.02 -2.34 -1.12
N ARG A 17 5.10 -2.53 -0.36
CA ARG A 17 6.25 -3.30 -0.81
C ARG A 17 5.92 -4.77 -1.03
N ASP A 18 5.13 -5.36 -0.12
CA ASP A 18 4.68 -6.74 -0.23
C ASP A 18 3.74 -6.94 -1.44
N ALA A 19 2.82 -5.99 -1.67
CA ALA A 19 1.96 -6.01 -2.85
C ALA A 19 2.78 -5.89 -4.15
N ILE A 20 3.69 -4.91 -4.24
CA ILE A 20 4.55 -4.73 -5.43
C ILE A 20 5.42 -5.96 -5.70
N GLY A 21 5.92 -6.63 -4.65
CA GLY A 21 6.78 -7.82 -4.80
C GLY A 21 6.04 -9.09 -5.23
N LYS A 22 4.72 -9.14 -5.10
CA LYS A 22 3.87 -10.29 -5.44
C LYS A 22 3.30 -10.25 -6.86
N HIS A 23 3.40 -9.12 -7.54
CA HIS A 23 2.85 -8.91 -8.87
C HIS A 23 3.95 -8.50 -9.85
N ASP A 24 3.80 -8.89 -11.12
CA ASP A 24 4.68 -8.40 -12.17
C ASP A 24 4.42 -6.91 -12.47
N LEU A 25 5.44 -6.19 -12.95
CA LEU A 25 5.34 -4.75 -13.23
C LEU A 25 4.16 -4.40 -14.17
N ALA A 26 3.92 -5.21 -15.19
CA ALA A 26 2.81 -5.03 -16.12
C ALA A 26 1.44 -5.16 -15.43
N GLU A 27 1.33 -6.10 -14.48
CA GLU A 27 0.13 -6.35 -13.69
C GLU A 27 -0.13 -5.20 -12.71
N LEU A 28 0.91 -4.63 -12.10
CA LEU A 28 0.81 -3.44 -11.24
C LEU A 28 0.22 -2.23 -11.97
N ILE A 29 0.59 -2.04 -13.24
CA ILE A 29 0.10 -0.94 -14.07
C ILE A 29 -1.37 -1.13 -14.43
N GLN A 30 -1.76 -2.36 -14.78
CA GLN A 30 -3.11 -2.72 -15.24
C GLN A 30 -4.12 -2.86 -14.08
N SER A 31 -3.69 -3.44 -12.95
CA SER A 31 -4.55 -3.79 -11.80
C SER A 31 -4.44 -2.80 -10.63
N ARG A 32 -4.10 -1.54 -10.91
CA ARG A 32 -3.92 -0.48 -9.88
C ARG A 32 -5.07 -0.36 -8.89
N LYS A 33 -6.32 -0.49 -9.37
CA LYS A 33 -7.52 -0.46 -8.51
C LYS A 33 -7.60 -1.66 -7.58
N GLU A 34 -7.30 -2.85 -8.08
CA GLU A 34 -7.30 -4.07 -7.26
C GLU A 34 -6.20 -4.03 -6.22
N LEU A 35 -5.03 -3.51 -6.58
CA LEU A 35 -3.91 -3.34 -5.66
C LEU A 35 -4.22 -2.32 -4.57
N GLY A 36 -4.86 -1.19 -4.93
CA GLY A 36 -5.33 -0.20 -3.97
C GLY A 36 -6.33 -0.81 -2.97
N ARG A 37 -7.28 -1.62 -3.45
CA ARG A 37 -8.23 -2.35 -2.59
C ARG A 37 -7.52 -3.34 -1.67
N GLY A 38 -6.60 -4.13 -2.20
CA GLY A 38 -5.80 -5.08 -1.40
C GLY A 38 -4.99 -4.37 -0.31
N LEU A 39 -4.42 -3.20 -0.64
CA LEU A 39 -3.70 -2.38 0.33
C LEU A 39 -4.63 -1.83 1.42
N GLN A 40 -5.80 -1.33 1.03
CA GLN A 40 -6.80 -0.81 1.96
C GLN A 40 -7.20 -1.88 2.97
N GLU A 41 -7.56 -3.08 2.50
CA GLU A 41 -7.93 -4.19 3.39
C GLU A 41 -6.78 -4.63 4.31
N ALA A 42 -5.55 -4.68 3.78
CA ALA A 42 -4.37 -5.05 4.57
C ALA A 42 -4.07 -4.01 5.66
N LEU A 43 -4.20 -2.73 5.34
CA LEU A 43 -3.98 -1.65 6.28
C LEU A 43 -5.09 -1.56 7.32
N ASP A 44 -6.35 -1.67 6.90
CA ASP A 44 -7.50 -1.60 7.81
C ASP A 44 -7.43 -2.70 8.87
N ARG A 45 -7.13 -3.95 8.47
CA ARG A 45 -6.90 -5.06 9.41
C ARG A 45 -5.80 -4.77 10.42
N LYS A 46 -4.69 -4.17 9.96
CA LYS A 46 -3.50 -3.92 10.80
C LYS A 46 -3.68 -2.72 11.72
N MET A 47 -4.50 -1.76 11.32
CA MET A 47 -4.80 -0.52 12.06
C MET A 47 -5.97 -0.66 13.03
N HIS A 48 -6.80 -1.70 12.84
CA HIS A 48 -7.91 -2.03 13.74
C HIS A 48 -7.47 -2.19 15.20
N ASP A 49 -6.33 -2.87 15.43
CA ASP A 49 -5.76 -3.08 16.76
C ASP A 49 -5.42 -1.77 17.49
N TRP A 50 -5.28 -0.67 16.73
CA TRP A 50 -4.91 0.64 17.22
C TRP A 50 -6.10 1.62 17.26
N GLY A 51 -7.30 1.15 16.89
CA GLY A 51 -8.51 1.97 16.80
C GLY A 51 -8.51 2.96 15.63
N ILE A 52 -7.68 2.73 14.61
CA ILE A 52 -7.56 3.59 13.42
C ILE A 52 -8.30 2.93 12.26
N GLN A 53 -9.23 3.65 11.64
CA GLN A 53 -10.01 3.16 10.50
C GLN A 53 -9.46 3.72 9.19
N VAL A 54 -9.24 2.84 8.20
CA VAL A 54 -8.70 3.24 6.88
C VAL A 54 -9.86 3.45 5.91
N GLN A 55 -10.14 4.71 5.57
CA GLN A 55 -11.29 5.04 4.70
C GLN A 55 -11.04 4.73 3.22
N SER A 56 -9.83 5.03 2.72
CA SER A 56 -9.48 4.77 1.32
C SER A 56 -7.96 4.73 1.15
N VAL A 57 -7.52 4.03 0.10
CA VAL A 57 -6.13 4.03 -0.36
C VAL A 57 -6.14 4.24 -1.87
N GLU A 58 -5.40 5.24 -2.32
CA GLU A 58 -5.20 5.53 -3.75
C GLU A 58 -3.73 5.42 -4.12
N ILE A 59 -3.47 4.73 -5.23
CA ILE A 59 -2.15 4.68 -5.85
C ILE A 59 -2.10 5.81 -6.88
N ARG A 60 -1.16 6.74 -6.68
CA ARG A 60 -0.95 7.88 -7.58
C ARG A 60 -0.16 7.46 -8.82
N ASP A 61 1.12 7.81 -8.88
CA ASP A 61 1.98 7.56 -10.04
C ASP A 61 3.01 6.48 -9.72
N VAL A 62 3.10 5.47 -10.59
CA VAL A 62 4.16 4.47 -10.55
C VAL A 62 5.26 4.95 -11.47
N ILE A 63 6.37 5.40 -10.89
CA ILE A 63 7.56 5.81 -11.64
C ILE A 63 8.42 4.56 -11.84
N ILE A 64 8.53 4.10 -13.08
CA ILE A 64 9.45 3.02 -13.42
C ILE A 64 10.85 3.63 -13.56
N PRO A 65 11.86 3.13 -12.83
CA PRO A 65 13.23 3.52 -13.05
C PRO A 65 13.64 3.20 -14.50
N LYS A 66 14.30 4.13 -15.20
CA LYS A 66 14.78 3.92 -16.58
C LYS A 66 15.67 2.69 -16.80
N ALA A 67 16.22 2.11 -15.72
CA ALA A 67 16.99 0.87 -15.79
C ALA A 67 16.13 -0.39 -15.98
N LEU A 68 14.80 -0.27 -15.82
CA LEU A 68 13.81 -1.33 -15.94
C LEU A 68 12.85 -1.12 -17.13
N GLU A 69 13.01 -0.03 -17.90
CA GLU A 69 12.41 0.13 -19.24
C GLU A 69 13.07 -0.84 -20.24
#